data_AF-A0A2W4MHB7-F1
#
_entry.id   AF-A0A2W4MHB7-F1
#
_cell.length_a   1.000
_cell.length_b   1.000
_cell.length_c   1.000
_cell.angle_alpha   90.00
_cell.angle_beta   90.00
_cell.angle_gamma   90.00
#
_symmetry.space_group_name_H-M   'P 1'
#
loop_
_entity.id
_entity.type
_entity.pdbx_description
1 polymer ?
#
loop_
_entity_poly.entity_id
_entity_poly.type
_entity_poly.pdbx_seq_one_letter_code
_entity_poly.pdbx_strand_id
1 'polypeptide(L)' 'MAVLLGIVAPLVIAGAGMGLVYSWWDELPDVIATHWTNDRPDGFSSKSTVPWLLFGVAGVLPVLIGSGVIYVLRTGRRDP' A
#
# COMPACT_ATOMS: atom_id res chain seq x y z
N MET A 1 13.80 -10.38 10.59
CA MET A 1 13.99 -9.36 9.54
C MET A 1 13.00 -9.51 8.38
N ALA A 2 12.98 -10.62 7.64
CA ALA A 2 12.12 -10.78 6.45
C ALA A 2 10.62 -10.56 6.69
N VAL A 3 10.04 -11.13 7.76
CA VAL A 3 8.61 -10.90 8.12
C VAL A 3 8.34 -9.43 8.47
N LEU A 4 9.26 -8.78 9.17
CA LEU A 4 9.11 -7.38 9.54
C LEU A 4 9.07 -6.49 8.29
N LEU A 5 10.01 -6.67 7.37
CA LEU A 5 10.10 -5.85 6.16
C LEU A 5 9.07 -6.23 5.08
N GLY A 6 8.77 -7.52 4.93
CA GLY A 6 7.90 -8.02 3.87
C GLY A 6 6.41 -8.07 4.25
N ILE A 7 6.05 -7.92 5.53
CA ILE A 7 4.66 -8.01 5.98
C ILE A 7 4.31 -6.86 6.93
N VAL A 8 5.04 -6.72 8.04
CA VAL A 8 4.64 -5.78 9.11
C VAL A 8 4.79 -4.32 8.65
N ALA A 9 5.95 -3.96 8.12
CA ALA A 9 6.21 -2.59 7.69
C ALA A 9 5.24 -2.10 6.60
N PRO A 10 4.95 -2.87 5.53
CA PRO A 10 3.93 -2.48 4.54
C PRO A 10 2.55 -2.22 5.15
N LEU A 11 2.10 -3.08 6.07
CA LEU A 11 0.80 -2.90 6.73
C LEU A 11 0.77 -1.66 7.63
N VAL A 12 1.85 -1.37 8.35
CA VAL A 12 1.97 -0.16 9.17
C VAL A 12 1.97 1.09 8.28
N ILE A 13 2.72 1.07 7.17
CA ILE A 13 2.78 2.19 6.22
C ILE A 13 1.40 2.42 5.58
N ALA A 14 0.73 1.36 5.12
CA ALA A 14 -0.61 1.43 4.56
C ALA A 14 -1.62 1.99 5.58
N GLY A 15 -1.61 1.47 6.81
CA GLY A 15 -2.49 1.94 7.88
C GLY A 15 -2.24 3.41 8.26
N ALA A 16 -0.97 3.83 8.34
CA ALA A 16 -0.62 5.23 8.61
C ALA A 16 -1.07 6.15 7.47
N GLY A 17 -0.89 5.74 6.21
CA GLY A 17 -1.38 6.49 5.04
C GLY A 17 -2.90 6.64 5.04
N MET A 18 -3.64 5.57 5.33
CA MET A 18 -5.09 5.63 5.49
C MET A 18 -5.50 6.57 6.63
N GLY A 19 -4.84 6.47 7.78
CA GLY A 19 -5.07 7.36 8.92
C GLY A 19 -4.87 8.83 8.58
N LEU A 20 -3.84 9.15 7.79
CA LEU A 20 -3.60 10.50 7.31
C LEU A 20 -4.73 11.00 6.40
N VAL A 21 -5.19 10.18 5.45
CA VAL A 21 -6.33 10.55 4.58
C VAL A 21 -7.58 10.80 5.39
N TYR A 22 -7.88 9.93 6.36
CA TYR A 22 -9.06 10.11 7.23
C TYR A 22 -8.92 11.32 8.17
N SER A 23 -7.71 11.72 8.54
CA SER A 23 -7.49 12.90 9.38
C SER A 23 -7.85 14.21 8.68
N TRP A 24 -7.91 14.22 7.34
CA TRP A 24 -8.29 15.37 6.51
C TRP A 24 -9.60 15.14 5.74
N TRP A 25 -10.42 14.17 6.16
CA TRP A 25 -11.53 13.69 5.35
C TRP A 25 -12.56 14.77 4.96
N ASP A 26 -12.81 15.69 5.88
CA ASP A 26 -13.80 16.75 5.73
C ASP A 26 -13.25 17.92 4.90
N GLU A 27 -11.93 18.09 4.85
CA GLU A 27 -11.23 19.08 4.03
C GLU A 27 -11.00 18.60 2.59
N LEU A 28 -11.07 17.28 2.35
CA LEU A 28 -10.84 16.70 1.04
C LEU A 28 -12.03 16.91 0.09
N PRO A 29 -11.78 17.36 -1.16
CA PRO A 29 -12.82 17.41 -2.19
C PRO A 29 -13.31 16.01 -2.51
N ASP A 30 -14.54 15.89 -3.02
CA ASP A 30 -15.12 14.59 -3.36
C ASP A 30 -14.33 13.84 -4.44
N VAL A 31 -13.60 14.59 -5.29
CA VAL A 31 -12.74 14.06 -6.35
C VAL A 31 -11.30 14.51 -6.12
N ILE A 32 -10.38 13.55 -6.07
CA ILE A 32 -8.96 13.74 -5.79
C ILE A 32 -8.16 13.19 -6.96
N ALA A 33 -7.10 13.91 -7.37
CA ALA A 33 -6.13 13.39 -8.32
C ALA A 33 -5.37 12.20 -7.69
N THR A 34 -5.28 11.09 -8.42
CA THR A 34 -4.61 9.86 -7.96
C THR A 34 -3.55 9.36 -8.93
N HIS A 35 -3.47 9.97 -10.12
CA HIS A 35 -2.43 9.72 -11.11
C HIS A 35 -2.00 11.04 -11.77
N TRP A 36 -0.71 11.12 -12.08
CA TRP A 36 -0.09 12.27 -12.72
C TRP A 36 0.80 11.80 -13.85
N THR A 37 0.74 12.51 -14.98
CA THR A 37 1.71 12.39 -16.07
C THR A 37 2.39 13.73 -16.24
N ASN A 38 3.72 13.75 -16.12
CA ASN A 38 4.50 14.99 -15.95
C ASN A 38 3.98 15.78 -14.73
N ASP A 39 3.77 17.10 -14.90
CA ASP A 39 3.33 17.99 -13.82
C ASP A 39 1.80 18.21 -13.80
N ARG A 40 1.03 17.36 -14.49
CA ARG A 40 -0.43 17.51 -14.57
C ARG A 40 -1.15 16.27 -14.06
N PRO A 41 -2.21 16.44 -13.25
CA PRO A 41 -3.09 15.34 -12.89
C PRO A 41 -3.88 14.91 -14.12
N ASP A 42 -3.88 13.62 -14.40
CA ASP A 42 -4.58 13.00 -15.55
C ASP A 42 -5.41 11.78 -15.16
N GLY A 43 -5.35 11.36 -13.90
CA GLY A 43 -6.28 10.39 -13.31
C GLY A 43 -6.84 10.88 -12.00
N PHE A 44 -8.15 10.73 -11.84
CA PHE A 44 -8.91 11.19 -10.69
C PHE A 44 -9.75 10.06 -10.11
N SER A 45 -10.05 10.12 -8.82
CA SER A 45 -10.88 9.13 -8.14
C SER A 45 -11.73 9.81 -7.07
N SER A 46 -12.81 9.15 -6.67
CA SER A 46 -13.55 9.54 -5.47
C SER A 46 -12.63 9.54 -4.25
N LYS A 47 -12.80 10.49 -3.33
CA LYS A 47 -12.08 10.47 -2.04
C LYS A 47 -12.29 9.16 -1.27
N SER A 48 -13.44 8.51 -1.45
CA SER A 48 -13.72 7.19 -0.87
C SER A 48 -12.89 6.05 -1.43
N THR A 49 -12.31 6.20 -2.62
CA THR A 49 -11.45 5.20 -3.24
C THR A 49 -10.00 5.30 -2.76
N VAL A 50 -9.55 6.48 -2.33
CA VAL A 50 -8.14 6.74 -1.98
C VAL A 50 -7.61 5.84 -0.84
N PRO A 51 -8.32 5.65 0.29
CA PRO A 51 -7.85 4.74 1.34
C PRO A 51 -7.65 3.31 0.84
N TRP A 52 -8.50 2.84 -0.07
CA TRP A 52 -8.40 1.50 -0.65
C TRP A 52 -7.25 1.37 -1.63
N LEU A 53 -6.97 2.41 -2.43
CA LEU A 53 -5.79 2.44 -3.29
C LEU A 53 -4.50 2.38 -2.47
N LEU A 54 -4.41 3.17 -1.39
CA LEU A 54 -3.28 3.12 -0.45
C LEU A 54 -3.13 1.74 0.17
N PHE A 55 -4.22 1.16 0.68
CA PHE A 55 -4.19 -0.17 1.27
C PHE A 55 -3.77 -1.25 0.27
N GLY A 56 -4.31 -1.21 -0.95
CA GLY A 56 -4.00 -2.16 -2.00
C GLY A 56 -2.54 -2.09 -2.44
N VAL A 57 -2.05 -0.88 -2.74
CA VAL A 57 -0.71 -0.66 -3.32
C VAL A 57 0.38 -0.69 -2.27
N ALA A 58 0.19 -0.08 -1.10
CA ALA A 58 1.21 -0.02 -0.04
C ALA A 58 1.12 -1.19 0.95
N GLY A 59 -0.04 -1.86 1.04
CA GLY A 59 -0.26 -2.98 1.96
C GLY A 59 -0.30 -4.32 1.23
N VAL A 60 -1.40 -4.59 0.52
CA VAL A 60 -1.70 -5.91 -0.07
C VAL A 60 -0.60 -6.35 -1.03
N LEU A 61 -0.25 -5.52 -2.02
CA LEU A 61 0.72 -5.90 -3.04
C LEU A 61 2.11 -6.23 -2.43
N PRO A 62 2.71 -5.38 -1.58
CA PRO A 62 3.95 -5.72 -0.88
C PRO A 62 3.85 -6.95 0.01
N VAL A 63 2.73 -7.14 0.72
CA VAL A 63 2.53 -8.34 1.56
C VAL A 63 2.49 -9.61 0.72
N LEU A 64 1.85 -9.59 -0.45
CA LEU A 64 1.82 -10.72 -1.37
C LEU A 64 3.23 -11.05 -1.89
N ILE A 65 3.96 -10.03 -2.35
CA ILE A 65 5.34 -10.18 -2.82
C ILE A 65 6.25 -10.68 -1.69
N GLY A 66 6.20 -10.03 -0.53
CA GLY A 66 7.00 -10.37 0.65
C GLY A 66 6.71 -11.78 1.16
N SER A 67 5.44 -12.19 1.16
CA SER A 67 5.04 -13.55 1.53
C SER A 67 5.58 -14.59 0.55
N GLY A 68 5.55 -14.31 -0.76
CA GLY A 68 6.16 -15.16 -1.78
C GLY A 68 7.66 -15.35 -1.59
N VAL A 69 8.40 -14.25 -1.35
CA VAL A 69 9.84 -14.29 -1.06
C VAL A 69 10.12 -15.08 0.22
N ILE A 70 9.38 -14.82 1.29
CA ILE A 70 9.52 -15.55 2.57
C ILE A 70 9.23 -17.04 2.38
N TYR A 71 8.22 -17.39 1.60
CA TYR A 71 7.89 -18.77 1.29
C TYR A 71 9.06 -19.48 0.59
N VAL A 72 9.60 -18.89 -0.47
CA VAL A 72 10.76 -19.42 -1.21
C VAL A 72 11.98 -19.58 -0.30
N LEU A 73 12.28 -18.58 0.53
CA LEU A 73 13.41 -18.65 1.48
C LEU A 73 13.23 -19.75 2.54
N ARG A 74 11.99 -20.07 2.90
CA ARG A 74 11.68 -21.13 3.87
C ARG A 74 11.71 -22.52 3.26
N THR A 75 11.30 -22.66 2.00
CA THR A 75 11.29 -23.95 1.29
C THR A 75 12.65 -24.30 0.70
N GLY A 76 13.38 -23.33 0.14
CA GLY A 76 14.75 -23.53 -0.39
C GLY A 76 15.83 -23.77 0.67
N ARG A 77 15.48 -23.70 1.96
CA ARG A 77 16.37 -24.02 3.08
C ARG A 77 16.23 -25.48 3.57
N ARG A 78 15.56 -26.34 2.78
CA ARG A 78 15.24 -27.73 3.14
C ARG A 78 16.13 -28.80 2.49
N ASP A 79 17.23 -28.42 1.83
CA ASP A 79 18.18 -29.39 1.27
C ASP A 79 19.31 -29.67 2.30
N PRO A 80 19.41 -30.89 2.87
CA PRO A 80 20.54 -31.34 3.69
C PRO A 80 21.77 -31.73 2.88
#